data_AF-A0A5P9HMU1-F1
#
_entry.id   AF-A0A5P9HMU1-F1
#
_cell.length_a   1.000
_cell.length_b   1.000
_cell.length_c   1.000
_cell.angle_alpha   90.00
_cell.angle_beta   90.00
_cell.angle_gamma   90.00
#
_symmetry.space_group_name_H-M   'P 1'
#
loop_
_entity.id
_entity.type
_entity.pdbx_description
1 polymer ?
#
loop_
_entity_poly.entity_id
_entity_poly.type
_entity_poly.pdbx_seq_one_letter_code
_entity_poly.pdbx_strand_id
1 'polypeptide(L)'
;MRRSIIILHVITGLFVVGSSLLGYGFSGIGEGSTNDVTIFIWLFVWGLGLVAQFMLKNKWIGLFITFIPVGYFLYIYLAAVMM
;
A
#
# COMPACT_ATOMS: atom_id res chain seq x y z
N MET A 1 -6.41 15.33 17.01
CA MET A 1 -6.93 14.13 16.29
C MET A 1 -6.92 14.27 14.76
N ARG A 2 -7.45 15.34 14.13
CA ARG A 2 -7.43 15.48 12.65
C ARG A 2 -6.03 15.48 12.01
N ARG A 3 -5.06 16.18 12.61
CA ARG A 3 -3.68 16.26 12.07
C ARG A 3 -2.98 14.89 12.04
N SER A 4 -3.18 14.08 13.07
CA SER A 4 -2.59 12.74 13.19
C SER A 4 -3.06 11.79 12.09
N ILE A 5 -4.33 11.86 11.70
CA ILE A 5 -4.89 11.03 10.62
C ILE A 5 -4.29 11.41 9.26
N ILE A 6 -4.10 12.72 9.02
CA ILE A 6 -3.49 13.20 7.77
C ILE A 6 -2.04 12.74 7.66
N ILE A 7 -1.25 12.91 8.71
CA ILE A 7 0.15 12.45 8.76
C ILE A 7 0.21 10.95 8.46
N LEU A 8 -0.70 10.18 9.05
CA LEU A 8 -0.75 8.74 8.86
C LEU A 8 -1.12 8.34 7.42
N HIS A 9 -1.97 9.10 6.73
CA HIS A 9 -2.25 8.89 5.31
C HIS A 9 -1.05 9.22 4.44
N VAL A 10 -0.34 10.31 4.74
CA VAL A 10 0.87 10.64 3.99
C VAL A 10 1.92 9.54 4.16
N ILE A 11 2.15 9.06 5.38
CA ILE A 11 3.12 7.99 5.64
C ILE A 11 2.70 6.69 4.94
N THR A 12 1.46 6.23 5.12
CA THR A 12 0.97 4.99 4.51
C THR A 12 0.91 5.08 2.99
N GLY A 13 0.54 6.24 2.44
CA GLY A 13 0.50 6.50 1.01
C GLY A 13 1.89 6.49 0.39
N LEU A 14 2.85 7.19 0.98
CA LEU A 14 4.24 7.16 0.52
C LEU A 14 4.82 5.75 0.59
N PHE A 15 4.53 5.01 1.66
CA PHE A 15 4.94 3.62 1.79
C PHE A 15 4.35 2.75 0.68
N VAL A 16 3.03 2.75 0.49
CA VAL A 16 2.36 1.92 -0.52
C VAL A 16 2.79 2.28 -1.94
N VAL A 17 2.91 3.57 -2.26
CA VAL A 17 3.39 4.03 -3.58
C VAL A 17 4.83 3.58 -3.80
N GLY A 18 5.73 3.83 -2.85
CA GLY A 18 7.12 3.42 -2.93
C GLY A 18 7.26 1.91 -3.11
N SER A 19 6.56 1.12 -2.29
CA SER A 19 6.55 -0.34 -2.37
C SER A 19 5.99 -0.85 -3.70
N SER A 20 4.94 -0.21 -4.23
CA SER A 20 4.37 -0.59 -5.53
C SER A 20 5.35 -0.32 -6.68
N LEU A 21 6.02 0.83 -6.67
CA LEU A 21 7.02 1.19 -7.68
C LEU A 21 8.24 0.27 -7.61
N LEU A 22 8.75 0.01 -6.41
CA LEU A 22 9.88 -0.91 -6.20
C LEU A 22 9.51 -2.34 -6.62
N GLY A 23 8.34 -2.83 -6.20
CA GLY A 23 7.86 -4.15 -6.57
C GLY A 23 7.68 -4.29 -8.08
N TYR A 24 7.06 -3.30 -8.73
CA TYR A 24 6.94 -3.26 -10.18
C TYR A 24 8.31 -3.25 -10.86
N GLY A 25 9.24 -2.40 -10.40
CA GLY A 25 10.60 -2.33 -10.93
C GLY A 25 11.36 -3.66 -10.80
N PHE A 26 11.36 -4.25 -9.61
CA PHE A 26 12.06 -5.51 -9.34
C PHE A 26 11.45 -6.72 -10.04
N SER A 27 10.14 -6.74 -10.27
CA SER A 27 9.50 -7.83 -11.01
C SER A 27 9.96 -7.95 -12.47
N GLY A 28 10.51 -6.87 -13.05
CA GLY A 28 11.10 -6.87 -14.39
C GLY A 28 12.61 -7.10 -14.42
N ILE A 29 13.23 -7.43 -13.28
CA ILE A 29 14.66 -7.74 -13.21
C ILE A 29 14.84 -9.25 -13.40
N GLY A 30 15.13 -9.64 -14.65
CA GLY A 30 15.42 -11.01 -15.05
C GLY A 30 15.32 -11.19 -16.56
N GLU A 31 16.15 -12.06 -17.15
CA GLU A 31 16.09 -12.34 -18.59
C GLU A 31 14.70 -12.88 -18.97
N GLY A 32 14.05 -12.23 -19.94
CA GLY A 32 12.70 -12.59 -20.40
C GLY A 32 11.56 -12.23 -19.45
N SER A 33 11.84 -11.56 -18.33
CA SER A 33 10.81 -11.13 -17.39
C SER A 33 10.03 -9.91 -17.91
N THR A 34 8.74 -9.85 -17.61
CA THR A 34 7.89 -8.68 -17.83
C THR A 34 7.46 -8.16 -16.46
N ASN A 35 7.46 -6.85 -16.28
CA ASN A 35 7.02 -6.24 -15.03
C ASN A 35 5.60 -6.67 -14.66
N ASP A 36 5.41 -7.03 -13.40
CA ASP A 36 4.13 -7.43 -12.84
C ASP A 36 3.28 -6.21 -12.49
N VAL A 37 2.32 -5.91 -13.36
CA VAL A 37 1.36 -4.81 -13.20
C VAL A 37 0.38 -5.07 -12.07
N THR A 38 0.19 -6.33 -11.63
CA THR A 38 -0.79 -6.67 -10.60
C THR A 38 -0.45 -6.05 -9.25
N ILE A 39 0.81 -5.69 -9.01
CA ILE A 39 1.27 -4.99 -7.81
C ILE A 39 0.51 -3.67 -7.56
N PHE A 40 0.05 -2.99 -8.61
CA PHE A 40 -0.71 -1.75 -8.47
C PHE A 40 -2.12 -1.93 -7.87
N ILE A 41 -2.63 -3.16 -7.75
CA ILE A 41 -3.90 -3.42 -7.06
C ILE A 41 -3.84 -2.93 -5.60
N TRP A 42 -2.67 -3.02 -4.96
CA TRP A 42 -2.49 -2.57 -3.58
C TRP A 42 -2.55 -1.06 -3.44
N LEU A 43 -2.08 -0.32 -4.45
CA LEU A 43 -2.25 1.12 -4.53
C LEU A 43 -3.73 1.51 -4.68
N PHE A 44 -4.47 0.75 -5.50
CA PHE A 44 -5.92 0.95 -5.64
C PHE A 44 -6.67 0.69 -4.33
N VAL A 45 -6.35 -0.41 -3.62
CA VAL A 45 -6.94 -0.73 -2.31
C VAL A 45 -6.64 0.37 -1.28
N TRP A 46 -5.41 0.90 -1.26
CA TRP A 46 -5.08 2.05 -0.39
C TRP A 46 -5.95 3.27 -0.71
N GLY A 47 -6.13 3.59 -2.00
CA GLY A 47 -6.99 4.68 -2.46
C GLY A 47 -8.45 4.51 -2.04
N LEU A 48 -8.99 3.29 -2.10
CA LEU A 48 -10.34 2.98 -1.62
C LEU A 48 -10.48 3.22 -0.11
N GLY A 49 -9.48 2.82 0.67
CA GLY A 49 -9.46 3.10 2.11
C GLY A 49 -9.48 4.60 2.39
N LEU A 50 -8.65 5.37 1.66
CA LEU A 50 -8.59 6.81 1.78
C LEU A 50 -9.96 7.46 1.50
N VAL A 51 -10.58 7.10 0.38
CA VAL A 51 -11.92 7.59 -0.02
C VAL A 51 -12.97 7.23 1.03
N ALA A 52 -12.95 5.99 1.54
CA ALA A 52 -13.86 5.52 2.57
C ALA A 52 -13.74 6.33 3.87
N GLN A 53 -12.56 6.86 4.23
CA GLN A 53 -12.41 7.72 5.40
C GLN A 53 -13.05 9.09 5.26
N PHE A 54 -13.19 9.60 4.04
CA PHE A 54 -13.87 10.85 3.76
C PHE A 54 -15.38 10.67 3.59
N MET A 55 -15.83 9.51 3.11
CA MET A 55 -17.26 9.23 2.85
C MET A 55 -18.00 8.63 4.05
N LEU A 56 -17.36 7.77 4.84
CA LEU A 56 -18.05 7.07 5.93
C LEU A 56 -18.14 7.92 7.19
N LYS A 57 -19.32 7.88 7.83
CA LYS A 57 -19.53 8.43 9.18
C LYS A 57 -18.55 7.80 10.19
N ASN A 58 -18.22 6.52 9.99
CA ASN A 58 -17.21 5.81 10.74
C ASN A 58 -15.86 5.76 9.99
N LYS A 59 -15.01 6.74 10.26
CA LYS A 59 -13.67 6.90 9.64
C LYS A 59 -12.70 5.77 9.94
N TRP A 60 -13.00 4.93 10.93
CA TRP A 60 -12.16 3.80 11.32
C TRP A 60 -12.16 2.68 10.28
N ILE A 61 -13.25 2.51 9.53
CA ILE A 61 -13.36 1.48 8.49
C ILE A 61 -12.39 1.80 7.34
N GLY A 62 -12.38 3.03 6.85
CA GLY A 62 -11.42 3.42 5.82
C GLY A 62 -9.96 3.40 6.32
N LEU A 63 -9.75 3.66 7.62
CA LEU A 63 -8.42 3.50 8.24
C LEU A 63 -7.98 2.03 8.20
N PHE A 64 -8.87 1.11 8.55
CA PHE A 64 -8.57 -0.32 8.48
C PHE A 64 -8.21 -0.75 7.06
N ILE A 65 -8.96 -0.29 6.06
CA ILE A 65 -8.69 -0.59 4.65
C ILE A 65 -7.34 -0.01 4.18
N THR A 66 -6.98 1.22 4.58
CA THR A 66 -5.68 1.81 4.20
C THR A 66 -4.49 1.04 4.77
N PHE A 67 -4.66 0.31 5.88
CA PHE A 67 -3.60 -0.53 6.45
C PHE A 67 -3.45 -1.90 5.81
N ILE A 68 -4.43 -2.40 5.06
CA ILE A 68 -4.34 -3.69 4.35
C ILE A 68 -3.10 -3.76 3.43
N PRO A 69 -2.90 -2.83 2.48
CA PRO A 69 -1.73 -2.86 1.61
C PRO A 69 -0.41 -2.64 2.38
N VAL A 70 -0.44 -1.89 3.48
CA VAL A 70 0.72 -1.71 4.36
C VAL A 70 1.15 -3.06 4.94
N GLY A 71 0.21 -3.81 5.52
CA GLY A 71 0.45 -5.13 6.08
C GLY A 71 0.96 -6.12 5.03
N TYR A 72 0.39 -6.08 3.83
CA TYR A 72 0.83 -6.94 2.71
C TYR A 72 2.30 -6.71 2.34
N PHE A 73 2.71 -5.45 2.12
CA PHE A 73 4.11 -5.17 1.77
C PHE A 73 5.08 -5.45 2.93
N LEU A 74 4.68 -5.18 4.17
CA LEU A 74 5.47 -5.58 5.33
C LEU A 74 5.65 -7.10 5.40
N TYR A 75 4.59 -7.87 5.15
CA TYR A 75 4.68 -9.32 5.08
C TYR A 75 5.67 -9.79 4.01
N ILE A 76 5.63 -9.21 2.81
CA ILE A 76 6.60 -9.52 1.74
C ILE A 76 8.03 -9.20 2.19
N TYR A 77 8.28 -8.02 2.75
CA TYR A 77 9.62 -7.63 3.18
C TYR A 77 10.15 -8.51 4.31
N LEU A 78 9.31 -8.84 5.28
CA LEU A 78 9.68 -9.76 6.35
C LEU A 78 9.97 -11.15 5.80
N ALA A 79 9.12 -11.68 4.91
CA ALA A 79 9.36 -12.96 4.26
C ALA A 79 10.69 -12.97 3.47
N ALA A 80 10.99 -11.89 2.75
CA ALA A 80 12.23 -11.75 1.99
C ALA A 80 13.50 -11.66 2.85
N VAL A 81 13.40 -11.16 4.09
CA VAL A 81 14.54 -11.06 5.02
C VAL A 81 14.75 -12.33 5.84
N MET A 82 13.66 -13.06 6.13
CA MET A 82 13.70 -14.28 6.94
C MET A 82 13.98 -15.55 6.14
N MET A 83 13.93 -15.48 4.81
CA MET A 83 14.33 -16.54 3.87
C MET A 83 15.78 -16.38 3.45
#